data_AF-A0A8T0S8D2-F1
#
_entry.id   AF-A0A8T0S8D2-F1
#
_cell.length_a   1.000
_cell.length_b   1.000
_cell.length_c   1.000
_cell.angle_alpha   90.00
_cell.angle_beta   90.00
_cell.angle_gamma   90.00
#
_symmetry.space_group_name_H-M   'P 1'
#
loop_
_entity.id
_entity.type
_entity.pdbx_description
1 polymer ?
#
loop_
_entity_poly.entity_id
_entity_poly.type
_entity_poly.pdbx_seq_one_letter_code
_entity_poly.pdbx_strand_id
1 'polypeptide(L)'
;MMMMMMAAAAKSPPFTLASSRPQPRAAFLSPSLAFRPRRASLLATPAPDATPAPDAATNPFAALLQVPRTLWRRTLQPLGDYGFGTRSVWEGGVGLFMVSGAALLALALAWLRGFQLRSRFRKYNTVFEFTQACGICVGTPVRIRGVTVGSVVRVDSSLRSIDALVEVEDDKIIIPRNSVVEVNQSGLLMETLIDITPKDPLPAPSLGPLHPDCTKEGLILCDKERMKGQQGVSLDALVGIFTRLGRDMEEIGVTKSYKLAEKVASIMEEAQPLLTRIEALAEEIQPMLSEVRDSDLLKDVETIAKGLADASGDLRYCCLESTMM
;
A
#
# COMPACT_ATOMS: atom_id res chain seq x y z
N MET A 1 45.22 8.22 -38.30
CA MET A 1 45.80 7.37 -37.23
C MET A 1 44.73 7.25 -36.15
N MET A 2 43.84 6.25 -36.11
CA MET A 2 44.00 4.78 -36.05
C MET A 2 43.82 4.28 -34.61
N MET A 3 42.70 3.54 -34.39
CA MET A 3 42.46 2.46 -33.40
C MET A 3 42.50 2.85 -31.89
N MET A 4 41.78 2.23 -30.94
CA MET A 4 41.06 0.95 -30.87
C MET A 4 40.15 0.87 -29.61
N MET A 5 39.17 -0.04 -29.65
CA MET A 5 38.32 -0.58 -28.56
C MET A 5 39.07 -1.29 -27.41
N MET A 6 38.43 -1.40 -26.23
CA MET A 6 38.09 -2.65 -25.47
C MET A 6 37.67 -2.28 -24.02
N ALA A 7 36.51 -2.63 -23.46
CA ALA A 7 35.89 -3.94 -23.14
C ALA A 7 36.66 -4.76 -22.09
N ALA A 8 36.16 -4.79 -20.84
CA ALA A 8 36.69 -5.58 -19.72
C ALA A 8 35.65 -6.60 -19.22
N ALA A 9 36.01 -7.89 -19.26
CA ALA A 9 35.25 -9.04 -18.78
C ALA A 9 35.97 -9.70 -17.60
N ALA A 10 35.23 -10.07 -16.55
CA ALA A 10 35.75 -10.67 -15.31
C ALA A 10 35.52 -12.19 -15.25
N LYS A 11 36.63 -12.91 -15.49
CA LYS A 11 37.22 -14.09 -14.83
C LYS A 11 36.35 -15.08 -14.01
N SER A 12 36.40 -16.36 -14.44
CA SER A 12 36.09 -17.60 -13.70
C SER A 12 37.38 -18.35 -13.28
N PRO A 13 37.38 -19.20 -12.23
CA PRO A 13 38.51 -20.06 -11.87
C PRO A 13 38.36 -21.55 -12.29
N PRO A 14 39.45 -22.36 -12.26
CA PRO A 14 39.64 -23.49 -13.18
C PRO A 14 39.52 -24.90 -12.57
N PHE A 15 39.20 -25.85 -13.45
CA PHE A 15 39.39 -27.30 -13.31
C PHE A 15 40.87 -27.69 -13.51
N THR A 16 41.34 -28.71 -12.78
CA THR A 16 42.58 -29.43 -13.09
C THR A 16 42.30 -30.93 -13.26
N LEU A 17 42.83 -31.46 -14.36
CA LEU A 17 42.86 -32.85 -14.79
C LEU A 17 44.08 -33.57 -14.18
N ALA A 18 43.92 -34.84 -13.83
CA ALA A 18 45.05 -35.78 -13.77
C ALA A 18 44.65 -37.10 -14.45
N SER A 19 45.55 -37.55 -15.32
CA SER A 19 45.45 -38.64 -16.29
C SER A 19 46.46 -39.73 -15.91
N SER A 20 46.11 -41.01 -16.04
CA SER A 20 46.92 -42.05 -16.76
C SER A 20 46.44 -43.50 -16.48
N ARG A 21 46.16 -44.24 -17.55
CA ARG A 21 46.07 -45.73 -17.70
C ARG A 21 47.49 -46.39 -17.62
N PRO A 22 47.74 -47.73 -17.70
CA PRO A 22 46.88 -48.88 -18.14
C PRO A 22 47.01 -50.23 -17.34
N GLN A 23 46.22 -51.25 -17.78
CA GLN A 23 46.15 -52.73 -17.50
C GLN A 23 47.48 -53.54 -17.74
N PRO A 24 47.62 -54.91 -17.59
CA PRO A 24 46.61 -56.03 -17.61
C PRO A 24 46.90 -57.35 -16.78
N ARG A 25 46.03 -58.38 -16.97
CA ARG A 25 46.16 -59.87 -16.77
C ARG A 25 46.16 -60.41 -15.32
N ALA A 26 45.74 -61.63 -14.98
CA ALA A 26 44.92 -62.73 -15.52
C ALA A 26 44.84 -63.81 -14.39
N ALA A 27 44.04 -64.87 -14.57
CA ALA A 27 44.16 -66.22 -13.99
C ALA A 27 43.28 -66.66 -12.78
N PHE A 28 42.31 -67.53 -13.13
CA PHE A 28 42.10 -68.90 -12.63
C PHE A 28 41.29 -69.23 -11.35
N LEU A 29 40.45 -70.27 -11.55
CA LEU A 29 39.94 -71.34 -10.65
C LEU A 29 38.52 -71.23 -10.04
N SER A 30 37.60 -72.01 -10.64
CA SER A 30 36.50 -72.77 -10.00
C SER A 30 37.07 -74.02 -9.26
N PRO A 31 36.31 -74.96 -8.61
CA PRO A 31 34.84 -75.20 -8.54
C PRO A 31 34.30 -75.50 -7.10
N SER A 32 33.01 -75.70 -6.81
CA SER A 32 32.32 -77.00 -6.91
C SER A 32 30.96 -77.05 -6.17
N LEU A 33 30.04 -77.87 -6.72
CA LEU A 33 29.02 -78.75 -6.08
C LEU A 33 27.93 -78.20 -5.13
N ALA A 34 26.65 -78.43 -5.48
CA ALA A 34 25.77 -79.40 -4.76
C ALA A 34 24.27 -79.34 -5.16
N PHE A 35 23.77 -80.54 -5.52
CA PHE A 35 22.47 -81.14 -5.17
C PHE A 35 21.11 -80.64 -5.73
N ARG A 36 20.56 -81.52 -6.59
CA ARG A 36 19.14 -81.78 -6.92
C ARG A 36 18.38 -82.37 -5.72
N PRO A 37 17.03 -82.34 -5.72
CA PRO A 37 16.31 -83.56 -6.09
C PRO A 37 15.07 -83.36 -6.98
N ARG A 38 14.61 -84.50 -7.51
CA ARG A 38 13.58 -84.73 -8.53
C ARG A 38 12.48 -85.59 -7.91
N ARG A 39 11.19 -85.27 -8.09
CA ARG A 39 10.04 -86.20 -7.96
C ARG A 39 9.03 -85.78 -9.04
N ALA A 40 8.84 -86.55 -10.11
CA ALA A 40 8.16 -87.85 -10.25
C ALA A 40 6.68 -87.67 -10.57
N SER A 41 6.36 -87.88 -11.86
CA SER A 41 5.02 -88.00 -12.42
C SER A 41 4.40 -89.35 -12.07
N LEU A 42 3.08 -89.39 -11.88
CA LEU A 42 2.27 -90.63 -11.89
C LEU A 42 1.10 -90.48 -12.85
N LEU A 43 0.89 -91.55 -13.61
CA LEU A 43 -0.05 -91.76 -14.72
C LEU A 43 -1.34 -92.41 -14.18
N ALA A 44 -2.52 -92.03 -14.69
CA ALA A 44 -3.67 -92.94 -14.94
C ALA A 44 -4.84 -92.22 -15.64
N THR A 45 -5.56 -92.99 -16.47
CA THR A 45 -6.49 -92.64 -17.57
C THR A 45 -7.99 -92.68 -17.15
N PRO A 46 -9.04 -92.80 -18.00
CA PRO A 46 -10.00 -91.71 -18.30
C PRO A 46 -11.53 -92.02 -18.04
N ALA A 47 -12.36 -90.95 -18.18
CA ALA A 47 -13.81 -90.87 -18.51
C ALA A 47 -14.90 -91.16 -17.42
N PRO A 48 -16.19 -90.74 -17.58
CA PRO A 48 -16.79 -89.52 -18.17
C PRO A 48 -17.87 -88.84 -17.26
N ASP A 49 -18.39 -87.69 -17.73
CA ASP A 49 -19.67 -87.00 -17.42
C ASP A 49 -20.05 -86.54 -15.99
N ALA A 50 -20.06 -85.20 -15.80
CA ALA A 50 -21.11 -84.49 -15.07
C ALA A 50 -21.11 -82.97 -15.42
N THR A 51 -22.30 -82.45 -15.75
CA THR A 51 -22.66 -81.06 -16.08
C THR A 51 -22.37 -80.02 -14.97
N PRO A 52 -22.28 -78.72 -15.31
CA PRO A 52 -21.76 -77.68 -14.42
C PRO A 52 -22.83 -77.09 -13.49
N ALA A 53 -22.43 -76.73 -12.27
CA ALA A 53 -23.19 -75.86 -11.38
C ALA A 53 -22.33 -74.65 -10.96
N PRO A 54 -22.94 -73.48 -10.67
CA PRO A 54 -22.27 -72.19 -10.69
C PRO A 54 -21.92 -71.73 -9.27
N ASP A 55 -20.63 -71.69 -8.93
CA ASP A 55 -20.20 -71.13 -7.65
C ASP A 55 -19.66 -69.71 -7.80
N ALA A 56 -20.43 -68.82 -7.19
CA ALA A 56 -20.16 -67.42 -6.96
C ALA A 56 -18.97 -67.23 -6.01
N ALA A 57 -18.06 -66.34 -6.40
CA ALA A 57 -17.37 -65.38 -5.52
C ALA A 57 -16.46 -64.48 -6.37
N THR A 58 -17.05 -63.75 -7.32
CA THR A 58 -16.32 -62.72 -8.07
C THR A 58 -16.17 -61.50 -7.18
N ASN A 59 -15.04 -61.40 -6.48
CA ASN A 59 -14.68 -60.20 -5.74
C ASN A 59 -14.76 -58.98 -6.68
N PRO A 60 -15.62 -57.97 -6.43
CA PRO A 60 -15.81 -56.85 -7.34
C PRO A 60 -14.54 -55.98 -7.47
N PHE A 61 -13.72 -55.98 -6.42
CA PHE A 61 -12.39 -55.37 -6.44
C PHE A 61 -11.37 -56.16 -7.27
N ALA A 62 -11.54 -57.48 -7.43
CA ALA A 62 -10.68 -58.26 -8.32
C ALA A 62 -10.99 -57.96 -9.79
N ALA A 63 -12.25 -57.68 -10.13
CA ALA A 63 -12.62 -57.20 -11.46
C ALA A 63 -12.02 -55.80 -11.74
N LEU A 64 -12.09 -54.88 -10.77
CA LEU A 64 -11.53 -53.52 -10.93
C LEU A 64 -9.99 -53.52 -11.02
N LEU A 65 -9.29 -54.47 -10.38
CA LEU A 65 -7.83 -54.63 -10.48
C LEU A 65 -7.37 -55.44 -11.70
N GLN A 66 -8.27 -56.22 -12.34
CA GLN A 66 -7.97 -56.97 -13.56
C GLN A 66 -8.12 -56.13 -14.84
N VAL A 67 -9.01 -55.14 -14.83
CA VAL A 67 -9.21 -54.23 -15.97
C VAL A 67 -7.93 -53.45 -16.33
N PRO A 68 -7.13 -52.90 -15.39
CA PRO A 68 -5.86 -52.27 -15.74
C PRO A 68 -4.87 -53.26 -16.34
N ARG A 69 -4.76 -54.48 -15.77
CA ARG A 69 -3.72 -55.46 -16.16
C ARG A 69 -3.94 -56.07 -17.53
N THR A 70 -5.18 -56.35 -17.92
CA THR A 70 -5.50 -56.90 -19.24
C THR A 70 -5.40 -55.83 -20.32
N LEU A 71 -5.83 -54.60 -20.02
CA LEU A 71 -5.68 -53.46 -20.93
C LEU A 71 -4.19 -53.12 -21.15
N TRP A 72 -3.39 -53.08 -20.07
CA TRP A 72 -1.95 -52.82 -20.11
C TRP A 72 -1.19 -53.84 -20.95
N ARG A 73 -1.57 -55.12 -20.83
CA ARG A 73 -0.98 -56.18 -21.65
C ARG A 73 -1.32 -55.97 -23.13
N ARG A 74 -2.57 -55.62 -23.45
CA ARG A 74 -3.04 -55.40 -24.83
C ARG A 74 -2.46 -54.15 -25.48
N THR A 75 -2.20 -53.09 -24.70
CA THR A 75 -1.61 -51.83 -25.19
C THR A 75 -0.09 -51.89 -25.30
N LEU A 76 0.60 -52.68 -24.48
CA LEU A 76 2.06 -52.85 -24.55
C LEU A 76 2.54 -53.99 -25.45
N GLN A 77 1.66 -54.93 -25.79
CA GLN A 77 1.98 -56.02 -26.72
C GLN A 77 2.49 -55.55 -28.10
N PRO A 78 1.93 -54.50 -28.75
CA PRO A 78 2.50 -53.98 -30.00
C PRO A 78 3.77 -53.13 -29.82
N LEU A 79 4.11 -52.71 -28.59
CA LEU A 79 5.33 -51.97 -28.29
C LEU A 79 6.54 -52.90 -28.06
N GLY A 80 6.29 -54.15 -27.67
CA GLY A 80 7.32 -55.18 -27.49
C GLY A 80 7.93 -55.68 -28.81
N ASP A 81 7.19 -55.62 -29.92
CA ASP A 81 7.68 -56.02 -31.26
C ASP A 81 8.76 -55.09 -31.81
N TYR A 82 8.94 -53.90 -31.22
CA TYR A 82 10.03 -52.97 -31.54
C TYR A 82 11.35 -53.27 -30.79
N GLY A 83 11.49 -54.46 -30.17
CA GLY A 83 12.76 -54.90 -29.58
C GLY A 83 13.07 -54.35 -28.19
N PHE A 84 12.09 -53.74 -27.51
CA PHE A 84 12.26 -53.20 -26.16
C PHE A 84 11.87 -54.26 -25.12
N GLY A 85 12.86 -54.75 -24.35
CA GLY A 85 12.64 -55.72 -23.27
C GLY A 85 11.78 -55.17 -22.12
N THR A 86 11.18 -56.05 -21.32
CA THR A 86 10.33 -55.66 -20.18
C THR A 86 11.05 -54.77 -19.14
N ARG A 87 12.37 -54.88 -19.02
CA ARG A 87 13.22 -53.96 -18.22
C ARG A 87 13.36 -52.58 -18.85
N SER A 88 13.54 -52.48 -20.17
CA SER A 88 13.74 -51.19 -20.85
C SER A 88 12.45 -50.35 -20.90
N VAL A 89 11.28 -51.00 -20.91
CA VAL A 89 9.99 -50.29 -20.77
C VAL A 89 9.86 -49.64 -19.39
N TRP A 90 10.37 -50.28 -18.34
CA TRP A 90 10.35 -49.73 -16.98
C TRP A 90 11.35 -48.58 -16.81
N GLU A 91 12.56 -48.74 -17.37
CA GLU A 91 13.60 -47.70 -17.38
C GLU A 91 13.16 -46.46 -18.18
N GLY A 92 12.50 -46.64 -19.34
CA GLY A 92 11.91 -45.55 -20.12
C GLY A 92 10.73 -44.86 -19.43
N GLY A 93 9.93 -45.63 -18.68
CA GLY A 93 8.81 -45.10 -17.89
C GLY A 93 9.25 -44.13 -16.80
N VAL A 94 10.35 -44.41 -16.09
CA VAL A 94 10.89 -43.51 -15.06
C VAL A 94 11.43 -42.22 -15.70
N GLY A 95 12.10 -42.33 -16.85
CA GLY A 95 12.56 -41.17 -17.61
C GLY A 95 11.42 -40.26 -18.06
N LEU A 96 10.36 -40.85 -18.66
CA LEU A 96 9.18 -40.10 -19.08
C LEU A 96 8.45 -39.46 -17.88
N PHE A 97 8.36 -40.17 -16.75
CA PHE A 97 7.78 -39.63 -15.52
C PHE A 97 8.54 -38.40 -15.03
N MET A 98 9.88 -38.46 -14.96
CA MET A 98 10.70 -37.32 -14.55
C MET A 98 10.57 -36.14 -15.50
N VAL A 99 10.58 -36.38 -16.82
CA VAL A 99 10.41 -35.32 -17.83
C VAL A 99 9.01 -34.70 -17.74
N SER A 100 7.96 -35.51 -17.59
CA SER A 100 6.58 -35.02 -17.44
C SER A 100 6.39 -34.24 -16.14
N GLY A 101 7.01 -34.70 -15.04
CA GLY A 101 6.96 -34.04 -13.74
C GLY A 101 7.66 -32.68 -13.79
N ALA A 102 8.84 -32.63 -14.40
CA ALA A 102 9.55 -31.37 -14.63
C ALA A 102 8.77 -30.40 -15.51
N ALA A 103 8.13 -30.90 -16.58
CA ALA A 103 7.30 -30.07 -17.46
C ALA A 103 6.07 -29.50 -16.75
N LEU A 104 5.34 -30.31 -15.98
CA LEU A 104 4.19 -29.87 -15.18
C LEU A 104 4.61 -28.87 -14.10
N LEU A 105 5.74 -29.10 -13.44
CA LEU A 105 6.29 -28.18 -12.44
C LEU A 105 6.65 -26.83 -13.08
N ALA A 106 7.31 -26.84 -14.24
CA ALA A 106 7.64 -25.62 -14.97
C ALA A 106 6.38 -24.84 -15.38
N LEU A 107 5.34 -25.54 -15.85
CA LEU A 107 4.05 -24.93 -16.21
C LEU A 107 3.36 -24.31 -14.98
N ALA A 108 3.36 -25.01 -13.85
CA ALA A 108 2.79 -24.51 -12.60
C ALA A 108 3.53 -23.26 -12.10
N LEU A 109 4.87 -23.27 -12.16
CA LEU A 109 5.69 -22.11 -11.79
C LEU A 109 5.48 -20.92 -12.74
N ALA A 110 5.32 -21.18 -14.04
CA ALA A 110 4.97 -20.15 -15.02
C ALA A 110 3.58 -19.57 -14.75
N TRP A 111 2.60 -20.41 -14.40
CA TRP A 111 1.24 -19.99 -14.04
C TRP A 111 1.20 -19.14 -12.77
N LEU A 112 1.88 -19.58 -11.70
CA LEU A 112 2.03 -18.84 -10.45
C LEU A 112 2.69 -17.47 -10.66
N ARG A 113 3.77 -17.43 -11.46
CA ARG A 113 4.40 -16.17 -11.84
C ARG A 113 3.46 -15.30 -12.66
N GLY A 114 2.75 -15.86 -13.63
CA GLY A 114 1.80 -15.14 -14.49
C GLY A 114 0.67 -14.47 -13.71
N PHE A 115 0.10 -15.15 -12.70
CA PHE A 115 -0.94 -14.60 -11.85
C PHE A 115 -0.44 -13.43 -11.00
N GLN A 116 0.73 -13.57 -10.36
CA GLN A 116 1.35 -12.50 -9.59
C GLN A 116 1.74 -11.30 -10.45
N LEU A 117 2.31 -11.55 -11.64
CA LEU A 117 2.65 -10.51 -12.59
C LEU A 117 1.41 -9.77 -13.08
N ARG A 118 0.32 -10.49 -13.40
CA ARG A 118 -0.91 -9.86 -13.91
C ARG A 118 -1.54 -8.87 -12.92
N SER A 119 -1.45 -9.14 -11.63
CA SER A 119 -1.86 -8.19 -10.59
C SER A 119 -0.97 -6.94 -10.59
N ARG A 120 0.35 -7.12 -10.70
CA ARG A 120 1.35 -6.04 -10.71
C ARG A 120 1.36 -5.19 -11.98
N PHE A 121 0.70 -5.63 -13.07
CA PHE A 121 0.64 -4.89 -14.34
C PHE A 121 -0.57 -3.97 -14.47
N ARG A 122 -1.47 -3.92 -13.48
CA ARG A 122 -2.64 -3.04 -13.49
C ARG A 122 -2.37 -1.74 -12.74
N LYS A 123 -1.23 -1.12 -13.05
CA LYS A 123 -0.86 0.18 -12.50
C LYS A 123 -1.23 1.26 -13.49
N TYR A 124 -1.58 2.43 -12.98
CA TYR A 124 -1.78 3.62 -13.78
C TYR A 124 -1.03 4.78 -13.15
N ASN A 125 -0.66 5.74 -13.98
CA ASN A 125 0.10 6.89 -13.56
C ASN A 125 -0.81 8.11 -13.50
N THR A 126 -0.59 8.99 -12.55
CA THR A 126 -1.28 10.29 -12.45
C THR A 126 -0.28 11.38 -12.13
N VAL A 127 -0.60 12.62 -12.47
CA VAL A 127 0.27 13.76 -12.22
C VAL A 127 -0.42 14.71 -11.26
N PHE A 128 0.20 14.97 -10.12
CA PHE A 128 -0.26 15.99 -9.18
C PHE A 128 0.58 17.25 -9.33
N GLU A 129 -0.08 18.36 -9.63
CA GLU A 129 0.55 19.66 -9.77
C GLU A 129 0.42 20.43 -8.45
N PHE A 130 1.55 20.81 -7.86
CA PHE A 130 1.61 21.58 -6.60
C PHE A 130 2.28 22.93 -6.82
N THR A 131 1.82 23.98 -6.13
CA THR A 131 2.50 25.28 -6.12
C THR A 131 3.73 25.29 -5.22
N GLN A 132 3.68 24.51 -4.13
CA GLN A 132 4.76 24.40 -3.16
C GLN A 132 4.89 22.94 -2.71
N ALA A 133 6.11 22.41 -2.77
CA ALA A 133 6.40 21.04 -2.36
C ALA A 133 7.07 21.05 -0.98
N CYS A 134 6.41 20.46 0.01
CA CYS A 134 6.94 20.27 1.37
C CYS A 134 7.95 19.11 1.42
N GLY A 135 8.97 19.11 0.55
CA GLY A 135 9.97 18.02 0.51
C GLY A 135 9.49 16.72 -0.14
N ILE A 136 8.67 16.80 -1.20
CA ILE A 136 8.26 15.62 -1.98
C ILE A 136 9.48 15.01 -2.65
N CYS A 137 9.67 13.71 -2.48
CA CYS A 137 10.76 12.95 -3.05
C CYS A 137 10.23 11.72 -3.82
N VAL A 138 11.09 11.12 -4.63
CA VAL A 138 10.79 9.81 -5.23
C VAL A 138 10.62 8.79 -4.10
N GLY A 139 9.54 8.02 -4.16
CA GLY A 139 9.15 7.07 -3.13
C GLY A 139 8.24 7.64 -2.05
N THR A 140 7.91 8.94 -2.07
CA THR A 140 6.89 9.51 -1.16
C THR A 140 5.59 8.73 -1.30
N PRO A 141 5.02 8.21 -0.18
CA PRO A 141 3.80 7.42 -0.22
C PRO A 141 2.58 8.30 -0.49
N VAL A 142 1.68 7.79 -1.33
CA VAL A 142 0.39 8.42 -1.62
C VAL A 142 -0.70 7.62 -0.92
N ARG A 143 -1.55 8.32 -0.17
CA ARG A 143 -2.59 7.72 0.67
C ARG A 143 -3.96 8.27 0.29
N ILE A 144 -4.96 7.42 0.41
CA ILE A 144 -6.37 7.83 0.36
C ILE A 144 -6.97 7.46 1.70
N ARG A 145 -7.48 8.45 2.45
CA ARG A 145 -8.09 8.25 3.79
C ARG A 145 -7.17 7.42 4.71
N GLY A 146 -5.87 7.66 4.66
CA GLY A 146 -4.87 6.96 5.48
C GLY A 146 -4.43 5.58 4.98
N VAL A 147 -4.91 5.07 3.85
CA VAL A 147 -4.41 3.81 3.26
C VAL A 147 -3.44 4.13 2.12
N THR A 148 -2.25 3.51 2.11
CA THR A 148 -1.28 3.68 1.02
C THR A 148 -1.80 3.01 -0.25
N VAL A 149 -1.86 3.79 -1.33
CA VAL A 149 -2.40 3.37 -2.63
C VAL A 149 -1.38 3.43 -3.77
N GLY A 150 -0.25 4.11 -3.53
CA GLY A 150 0.74 4.37 -4.55
C GLY A 150 1.97 5.08 -4.01
N SER A 151 2.88 5.41 -4.91
CA SER A 151 4.10 6.14 -4.58
C SER A 151 4.51 7.08 -5.72
N VAL A 152 5.24 8.13 -5.37
CA VAL A 152 5.80 9.06 -6.34
C VAL A 152 6.97 8.41 -7.07
N VAL A 153 6.90 8.32 -8.41
CA VAL A 153 7.95 7.75 -9.26
C VAL A 153 8.91 8.83 -9.75
N ARG A 154 8.40 10.02 -10.05
CA ARG A 154 9.21 11.14 -10.53
C ARG A 154 8.67 12.47 -10.03
N VAL A 155 9.56 13.42 -9.82
CA VAL A 155 9.20 14.81 -9.48
C VAL A 155 9.91 15.71 -10.48
N ASP A 156 9.14 16.51 -11.21
CA ASP A 156 9.64 17.52 -12.13
C ASP A 156 9.32 18.91 -11.58
N SER A 157 10.34 19.70 -11.28
CA SER A 157 10.15 21.08 -10.84
C SER A 157 10.15 22.03 -12.03
N SER A 158 9.08 22.81 -12.16
CA SER A 158 9.02 23.97 -13.05
C SER A 158 9.07 25.28 -12.26
N LEU A 159 9.26 26.41 -12.94
CA LEU A 159 9.34 27.72 -12.27
C LEU A 159 8.05 28.12 -11.54
N ARG A 160 6.90 27.56 -11.93
CA ARG A 160 5.58 27.95 -11.42
C ARG A 160 4.92 26.85 -10.59
N SER A 161 5.25 25.60 -10.86
CA SER A 161 4.65 24.44 -10.20
C SER A 161 5.60 23.24 -10.19
N ILE A 162 5.37 22.34 -9.24
CA ILE A 162 6.05 21.05 -9.16
C ILE A 162 5.05 19.98 -9.61
N ASP A 163 5.44 19.22 -10.63
CA ASP A 163 4.69 18.08 -11.14
C ASP A 163 5.22 16.80 -10.48
N ALA A 164 4.40 16.16 -9.65
CA ALA A 164 4.69 14.86 -9.07
C ALA A 164 3.98 13.75 -9.88
N LEU A 165 4.77 12.91 -10.55
CA LEU A 165 4.27 11.71 -11.23
C LEU A 165 4.11 10.58 -10.21
N VAL A 166 2.88 10.16 -9.98
CA VAL A 166 2.50 9.12 -9.04
C VAL A 166 2.10 7.86 -9.80
N GLU A 167 2.60 6.72 -9.34
CA GLU A 167 2.15 5.39 -9.78
C GLU A 167 1.21 4.80 -8.74
N VAL A 168 -0.02 4.51 -9.15
CA VAL A 168 -1.04 3.86 -8.32
C VAL A 168 -0.96 2.35 -8.52
N GLU A 169 -1.03 1.58 -7.43
CA GLU A 169 -0.70 0.16 -7.46
C GLU A 169 -1.75 -0.75 -8.12
N ASP A 170 -3.02 -0.34 -8.14
CA ASP A 170 -4.16 -1.16 -8.62
C ASP A 170 -5.18 -0.30 -9.38
N ASP A 171 -5.72 -0.83 -10.49
CA ASP A 171 -6.75 -0.20 -11.32
C ASP A 171 -8.13 -0.17 -10.64
N LYS A 172 -8.30 -0.94 -9.56
CA LYS A 172 -9.48 -0.88 -8.68
C LYS A 172 -9.47 0.32 -7.75
N ILE A 173 -8.33 0.98 -7.55
CA ILE A 173 -8.24 2.16 -6.70
C ILE A 173 -8.66 3.37 -7.53
N ILE A 174 -9.85 3.88 -7.23
CA ILE A 174 -10.46 4.98 -7.96
C ILE A 174 -10.21 6.26 -7.17
N ILE A 175 -9.62 7.26 -7.82
CA ILE A 175 -9.41 8.59 -7.28
C ILE A 175 -10.47 9.53 -7.90
N PRO A 176 -11.48 9.99 -7.13
CA PRO A 176 -12.47 10.95 -7.61
C PRO A 176 -11.84 12.32 -7.91
N ARG A 177 -12.34 13.03 -8.92
CA ARG A 177 -11.86 14.39 -9.22
C ARG A 177 -12.24 15.46 -8.21
N ASN A 178 -13.31 15.22 -7.47
CA ASN A 178 -13.72 16.10 -6.37
C ASN A 178 -12.88 15.89 -5.11
N SER A 179 -11.86 15.02 -5.15
CA SER A 179 -10.93 14.86 -4.04
C SER A 179 -10.00 16.06 -3.91
N VAL A 180 -9.64 16.37 -2.66
CA VAL A 180 -8.61 17.34 -2.33
C VAL A 180 -7.32 16.56 -2.14
N VAL A 181 -6.27 16.97 -2.85
CA VAL A 181 -4.93 16.41 -2.71
C VAL A 181 -4.07 17.37 -1.94
N GLU A 182 -3.55 16.92 -0.81
CA GLU A 182 -2.74 17.73 0.08
C GLU A 182 -1.39 17.08 0.30
N VAL A 183 -0.33 17.89 0.25
CA VAL A 183 0.99 17.48 0.70
C VAL A 183 1.09 17.80 2.17
N ASN A 184 1.08 16.76 2.98
CA ASN A 184 1.22 16.86 4.42
C ASN A 184 2.62 16.40 4.83
N GLN A 185 3.18 17.10 5.79
CA GLN A 185 4.41 16.70 6.45
C GLN A 185 4.07 16.43 7.91
N SER A 186 4.14 15.17 8.31
CA SER A 186 3.62 14.73 9.60
C SER A 186 4.47 13.61 10.19
N GLY A 187 4.34 13.42 11.51
CA GLY A 187 5.14 12.45 12.27
C GLY A 187 6.40 13.07 12.87
N LEU A 188 6.99 12.36 13.85
CA LEU A 188 8.18 12.79 14.58
C LEU A 188 9.41 12.93 13.69
N LEU A 189 9.45 12.18 12.58
CA LEU A 189 10.55 12.16 11.62
C LEU A 189 10.31 13.09 10.43
N MET A 190 9.25 13.90 10.47
CA MET A 190 8.95 14.90 9.44
C MET A 190 8.77 14.30 8.03
N GLU A 191 8.14 13.13 7.96
CA GLU A 191 7.92 12.40 6.71
C GLU A 191 6.90 13.13 5.84
N THR A 192 7.19 13.15 4.55
CA THR A 192 6.36 13.81 3.55
C THR A 192 5.42 12.76 2.97
N LEU A 193 4.12 13.08 2.95
CA LEU A 193 3.08 12.20 2.46
C LEU A 193 2.07 13.00 1.64
N ILE A 194 1.55 12.38 0.59
CA ILE A 194 0.47 12.94 -0.21
C ILE A 194 -0.82 12.29 0.26
N ASP A 195 -1.72 13.06 0.84
CA ASP A 195 -3.02 12.57 1.29
C ASP A 195 -4.12 13.05 0.34
N ILE A 196 -4.97 12.11 -0.06
CA ILE A 196 -6.07 12.35 -0.97
C ILE A 196 -7.36 12.15 -0.17
N THR A 197 -8.14 13.22 -0.06
CA THR A 197 -9.41 13.23 0.66
C THR A 197 -10.57 13.42 -0.32
N PRO A 198 -11.30 12.35 -0.68
CA PRO A 198 -12.51 12.45 -1.47
C PRO A 198 -13.60 13.26 -0.76
N LYS A 199 -14.25 14.18 -1.47
CA LYS A 199 -15.42 14.90 -0.98
C LYS A 199 -16.71 14.14 -1.31
N ASP A 200 -17.71 14.30 -0.46
CA ASP A 200 -19.04 13.80 -0.75
C ASP A 200 -19.78 14.76 -1.70
N PRO A 201 -20.62 14.25 -2.62
CA PRO A 201 -20.93 12.83 -2.83
C PRO A 201 -19.80 12.07 -3.56
N LEU A 202 -19.57 10.82 -3.16
CA LEU A 202 -18.65 9.92 -3.86
C LEU A 202 -19.24 9.51 -5.21
N PRO A 203 -18.57 9.80 -6.34
CA PRO A 203 -19.03 9.32 -7.64
C PRO A 203 -18.86 7.80 -7.72
N ALA A 204 -19.87 7.13 -8.29
CA ALA A 204 -19.79 5.72 -8.67
C ALA A 204 -19.53 5.66 -10.18
N PRO A 205 -18.27 5.55 -10.63
CA PRO A 205 -17.96 5.49 -12.05
C PRO A 205 -18.41 4.16 -12.64
N SER A 206 -18.79 4.21 -13.91
CA SER A 206 -19.11 3.01 -14.70
C SER A 206 -17.85 2.38 -15.32
N LEU A 207 -16.80 3.18 -15.52
CA LEU A 207 -15.54 2.80 -16.16
C LEU A 207 -14.35 2.89 -15.21
N GLY A 208 -13.34 2.05 -15.44
CA GLY A 208 -12.09 2.07 -14.67
C GLY A 208 -11.08 3.13 -15.18
N PRO A 209 -10.06 3.46 -14.37
CA PRO A 209 -9.08 4.52 -14.68
C PRO A 209 -8.20 4.25 -15.91
N LEU A 210 -8.09 2.99 -16.35
CA LEU A 210 -7.31 2.57 -17.51
C LEU A 210 -8.15 2.46 -18.81
N HIS A 211 -9.47 2.69 -18.74
CA HIS A 211 -10.35 2.57 -19.90
C HIS A 211 -10.19 3.79 -20.85
N PRO A 212 -10.18 3.61 -22.18
CA PRO A 212 -9.97 4.73 -23.13
C PRO A 212 -11.06 5.81 -23.05
N ASP A 213 -12.28 5.46 -22.62
CA ASP A 213 -13.38 6.40 -22.47
C ASP A 213 -13.46 7.06 -21.07
N CYS A 214 -12.52 6.80 -20.17
CA CYS A 214 -12.48 7.37 -18.82
C CYS A 214 -12.51 8.91 -18.82
N THR A 215 -11.77 9.53 -19.75
CA THR A 215 -11.67 11.00 -19.86
C THR A 215 -13.00 11.65 -20.24
N LYS A 216 -13.93 10.91 -20.87
CA LYS A 216 -15.25 11.43 -21.27
C LYS A 216 -16.21 11.51 -20.09
N GLU A 217 -16.08 10.61 -19.12
CA GLU A 217 -16.92 10.58 -17.92
C GLU A 217 -16.51 11.70 -16.95
N GLY A 218 -15.21 11.99 -16.84
CA GLY A 218 -14.70 13.16 -16.09
C GLY A 218 -14.94 13.11 -14.57
N LEU A 219 -15.51 12.03 -14.04
CA LEU A 219 -15.80 11.84 -12.62
C LEU A 219 -14.56 11.41 -11.82
N ILE A 220 -13.65 10.68 -12.47
CA ILE A 220 -12.46 10.08 -11.87
C ILE A 220 -11.20 10.58 -12.55
N LEU A 221 -10.06 10.38 -11.87
CA LEU A 221 -8.74 10.67 -12.41
C LEU A 221 -8.23 9.48 -13.24
N CYS A 222 -8.00 9.71 -14.53
CA CYS A 222 -7.61 8.67 -15.47
C CYS A 222 -6.08 8.55 -15.61
N ASP A 223 -5.60 7.52 -16.32
CA ASP A 223 -4.17 7.36 -16.63
C ASP A 223 -3.59 8.61 -17.33
N LYS A 224 -2.43 9.05 -16.84
CA LYS A 224 -1.63 10.22 -17.26
C LYS A 224 -2.36 11.55 -17.16
N GLU A 225 -3.44 11.61 -16.40
CA GLU A 225 -4.16 12.84 -16.18
C GLU A 225 -3.56 13.67 -15.05
N ARG A 226 -3.78 14.98 -15.14
CA ARG A 226 -3.28 15.98 -14.20
C ARG A 226 -4.39 16.42 -13.25
N MET A 227 -4.06 16.51 -11.96
CA MET A 227 -4.92 17.09 -10.93
C MET A 227 -4.13 18.08 -10.07
N LYS A 228 -4.77 19.18 -9.68
CA LYS A 228 -4.14 20.18 -8.81
C LYS A 228 -4.17 19.70 -7.37
N GLY A 229 -3.03 19.76 -6.72
CA GLY A 229 -2.90 19.59 -5.29
C GLY A 229 -2.54 20.91 -4.60
N GLN A 230 -2.76 20.93 -3.29
CA GLN A 230 -2.46 22.07 -2.43
C GLN A 230 -1.50 21.67 -1.32
N GLN A 231 -0.86 22.66 -0.73
CA GLN A 231 -0.04 22.46 0.46
C GLN A 231 -0.97 22.27 1.66
N GLY A 232 -0.80 21.15 2.38
CA GLY A 232 -1.47 20.92 3.65
C GLY A 232 -0.63 21.43 4.82
N VAL A 233 -0.62 20.67 5.93
CA VAL A 233 0.15 21.04 7.13
C VAL A 233 1.64 20.79 6.88
N SER A 234 2.47 21.81 7.11
CA SER A 234 3.93 21.70 7.07
C SER A 234 4.58 22.40 8.26
N LEU A 235 5.62 21.77 8.80
CA LEU A 235 6.37 22.34 9.92
C LEU A 235 7.15 23.58 9.47
N ASP A 236 7.68 23.58 8.26
CA ASP A 236 8.40 24.72 7.69
C ASP A 236 7.52 25.97 7.58
N ALA A 237 6.24 25.81 7.19
CA ALA A 237 5.30 26.92 7.18
C ALA A 237 5.02 27.42 8.60
N LEU A 238 4.84 26.52 9.57
CA LEU A 238 4.60 26.89 10.97
C LEU A 238 5.80 27.63 11.57
N VAL A 239 7.02 27.12 11.38
CA VAL A 239 8.26 27.77 11.81
C VAL A 239 8.43 29.12 11.10
N GLY A 240 8.10 29.19 9.81
CA GLY A 240 8.08 30.44 9.05
C GLY A 240 7.12 31.48 9.62
N ILE A 241 5.91 31.07 10.02
CA ILE A 241 4.93 31.95 10.65
C ILE A 241 5.44 32.42 12.02
N PHE A 242 5.96 31.52 12.86
CA PHE A 242 6.46 31.90 14.18
C PHE A 242 7.71 32.78 14.14
N THR A 243 8.64 32.54 13.22
CA THR A 243 9.83 33.38 13.06
C THR A 243 9.50 34.77 12.52
N ARG A 244 8.54 34.88 11.59
CA ARG A 244 8.01 36.18 11.16
C ARG A 244 7.34 36.91 12.31
N LEU A 245 6.47 36.24 13.05
CA LEU A 245 5.80 36.83 14.20
C LEU A 245 6.80 37.27 15.28
N GLY A 246 7.83 36.47 15.54
CA GLY A 246 8.91 36.83 16.47
C GLY A 246 9.68 38.08 16.03
N ARG A 247 10.00 38.19 14.73
CA ARG A 247 10.64 39.40 14.18
C ARG A 247 9.74 40.62 14.22
N ASP A 248 8.46 40.46 13.86
CA ASP A 248 7.49 41.54 13.91
C ASP A 248 7.30 42.04 15.36
N MET A 249 7.28 41.13 16.34
CA MET A 249 7.25 41.46 17.76
C MET A 249 8.53 42.14 18.25
N GLU A 250 9.71 41.74 17.75
CA GLU A 250 10.98 42.37 18.11
C GLU A 250 11.09 43.79 17.53
N GLU A 251 10.69 43.98 16.28
CA GLU A 251 10.77 45.26 15.58
C GLU A 251 9.72 46.28 16.07
N ILE A 252 8.48 45.84 16.27
CA ILE A 252 7.37 46.71 16.70
C ILE A 252 7.31 46.82 18.23
N GLY A 253 7.63 45.75 18.96
CA GLY A 253 7.46 45.68 20.39
C GLY A 253 8.47 46.55 21.13
N VAL A 254 9.78 46.40 20.88
CA VAL A 254 10.78 46.99 21.78
C VAL A 254 10.89 48.50 21.63
N THR A 255 11.03 49.02 20.41
CA THR A 255 11.27 50.45 20.19
C THR A 255 10.02 51.31 20.38
N LYS A 256 8.87 50.79 19.97
CA LYS A 256 7.58 51.47 20.04
C LYS A 256 7.02 51.43 21.45
N SER A 257 7.20 50.33 22.19
CA SER A 257 6.85 50.30 23.62
C SER A 257 7.74 51.22 24.44
N TYR A 258 9.05 51.31 24.17
CA TYR A 258 9.92 52.26 24.87
C TYR A 258 9.49 53.72 24.62
N LYS A 259 9.23 54.09 23.35
CA LYS A 259 8.74 55.43 23.00
C LYS A 259 7.34 55.72 23.57
N LEU A 260 6.49 54.70 23.67
CA LEU A 260 5.16 54.84 24.28
C LEU A 260 5.29 55.01 25.79
N ALA A 261 6.13 54.22 26.45
CA ALA A 261 6.41 54.32 27.88
C ALA A 261 7.03 55.68 28.23
N GLU A 262 7.95 56.19 27.39
CA GLU A 262 8.55 57.51 27.55
C GLU A 262 7.51 58.63 27.40
N LYS A 263 6.63 58.55 26.39
CA LYS A 263 5.51 59.51 26.24
C LYS A 263 4.51 59.43 27.39
N VAL A 264 4.20 58.24 27.87
CA VAL A 264 3.27 58.06 29.00
C VAL A 264 3.91 58.61 30.27
N ALA A 265 5.22 58.39 30.47
CA ALA A 265 5.96 58.96 31.58
C ALA A 265 5.95 60.49 31.54
N SER A 266 6.19 61.11 30.37
CA SER A 266 6.16 62.58 30.24
C SER A 266 4.77 63.16 30.47
N ILE A 267 3.72 62.52 29.96
CA ILE A 267 2.33 62.95 30.20
C ILE A 267 1.96 62.79 31.67
N MET A 268 2.41 61.72 32.33
CA MET A 268 2.16 61.50 33.76
C MET A 268 2.83 62.59 34.62
N GLU A 269 4.04 62.99 34.24
CA GLU A 269 4.79 64.06 34.91
C GLU A 269 4.10 65.43 34.73
N GLU A 270 3.60 65.73 33.52
CA GLU A 270 2.81 66.95 33.25
C GLU A 270 1.42 66.93 33.91
N ALA A 271 0.81 65.77 34.06
CA ALA A 271 -0.54 65.61 34.63
C ALA A 271 -0.54 65.51 36.17
N GLN A 272 0.62 65.33 36.82
CA GLN A 272 0.75 65.25 38.28
C GLN A 272 0.04 66.41 39.05
N PRO A 273 0.17 67.70 38.66
CA PRO A 273 -0.56 68.79 39.33
C PRO A 273 -2.06 68.86 39.00
N LEU A 274 -2.52 68.18 37.93
CA LEU A 274 -3.95 68.04 37.63
C LEU A 274 -4.57 66.93 38.46
N LEU A 275 -3.84 65.82 38.69
CA LEU A 275 -4.30 64.71 39.51
C LEU A 275 -4.52 65.13 40.98
N THR A 276 -3.68 65.98 41.55
CA THR A 276 -3.88 66.53 42.90
C THR A 276 -5.11 67.44 43.00
N ARG A 277 -5.45 68.16 41.91
CA ARG A 277 -6.69 68.96 41.84
C ARG A 277 -7.93 68.08 41.68
N ILE A 278 -7.82 66.97 40.95
CA ILE A 278 -8.91 65.99 40.81
C ILE A 278 -9.16 65.28 42.13
N GLU A 279 -8.11 64.96 42.90
CA GLU A 279 -8.22 64.36 44.23
C GLU A 279 -8.91 65.33 45.22
N ALA A 280 -8.57 66.62 45.18
CA ALA A 280 -9.26 67.65 45.97
C ALA A 280 -10.73 67.87 45.56
N LEU A 281 -11.03 67.83 44.25
CA LEU A 281 -12.42 67.87 43.75
C LEU A 281 -13.20 66.59 44.09
N ALA A 282 -12.53 65.44 44.12
CA ALA A 282 -13.15 64.17 44.48
C ALA A 282 -13.56 64.15 45.96
N GLU A 283 -12.76 64.73 46.87
CA GLU A 283 -13.16 64.93 48.28
C GLU A 283 -14.40 65.83 48.42
N GLU A 284 -14.54 66.87 47.58
CA GLU A 284 -15.72 67.76 47.57
C GLU A 284 -16.97 67.11 46.94
N ILE A 285 -16.81 66.20 45.98
CA ILE A 285 -17.92 65.53 45.26
C ILE A 285 -18.42 64.28 46.01
N GLN A 286 -17.61 63.71 46.90
CA GLN A 286 -17.94 62.55 47.73
C GLN A 286 -19.29 62.65 48.49
N PRO A 287 -19.69 63.80 49.08
CA PRO A 287 -21.01 63.96 49.70
C PRO A 287 -22.19 64.00 48.71
N MET A 288 -21.98 64.52 47.49
CA MET A 288 -23.02 64.51 46.44
C MET A 288 -23.20 63.11 45.84
N LEU A 289 -22.15 62.30 45.79
CA LEU A 289 -22.21 60.92 45.33
C LEU A 289 -22.92 59.99 46.34
N SER A 290 -22.88 60.28 47.65
CA SER A 290 -23.74 59.55 48.60
C SER A 290 -25.23 59.83 48.41
N GLU A 291 -25.60 61.07 48.08
CA GLU A 291 -27.00 61.45 47.82
C GLU A 291 -27.54 60.79 46.54
N VAL A 292 -26.74 60.74 45.47
CA VAL A 292 -27.12 60.08 44.20
C VAL A 292 -27.12 58.56 44.32
N ARG A 293 -26.29 57.98 45.19
CA ARG A 293 -26.26 56.54 45.47
C ARG A 293 -27.53 56.03 46.15
N ASP A 294 -28.20 56.89 46.93
CA ASP A 294 -29.45 56.57 47.62
C ASP A 294 -30.72 57.01 46.84
N SER A 295 -30.54 57.73 45.73
CA SER A 295 -31.64 58.21 44.88
C SER A 295 -32.22 57.08 44.01
N ASP A 296 -33.55 57.08 43.83
CA ASP A 296 -34.33 56.06 43.09
C ASP A 296 -33.87 55.80 41.63
N LEU A 297 -33.06 56.68 41.04
CA LEU A 297 -32.50 56.51 39.69
C LEU A 297 -31.62 55.26 39.52
N LEU A 298 -30.87 54.85 40.55
CA LEU A 298 -30.05 53.62 40.44
C LEU A 298 -30.90 52.35 40.48
N LYS A 299 -32.06 52.36 41.17
CA LYS A 299 -33.02 51.25 41.13
C LYS A 299 -33.64 51.12 39.75
N ASP A 300 -33.97 52.23 39.09
CA ASP A 300 -34.51 52.20 37.73
C ASP A 300 -33.49 51.65 36.72
N VAL A 301 -32.22 52.07 36.83
CA VAL A 301 -31.15 51.54 35.96
C VAL A 301 -30.88 50.05 36.23
N GLU A 302 -30.91 49.59 37.49
CA GLU A 302 -30.79 48.17 37.81
C GLU A 302 -31.97 47.35 37.28
N THR A 303 -33.18 47.92 37.32
CA THR A 303 -34.40 47.28 36.80
C THR A 303 -34.35 47.17 35.27
N ILE A 304 -33.87 48.21 34.58
CA ILE A 304 -33.65 48.21 33.13
C ILE A 304 -32.54 47.23 32.75
N ALA A 305 -31.43 47.20 33.49
CA ALA A 305 -30.31 46.29 33.23
C ALA A 305 -30.71 44.82 33.41
N LYS A 306 -31.54 44.49 34.42
CA LYS A 306 -32.12 43.16 34.59
C LYS A 306 -33.05 42.79 33.44
N GLY A 307 -33.94 43.70 33.02
CA GLY A 307 -34.81 43.47 31.87
C GLY A 307 -34.03 43.25 30.56
N LEU A 308 -32.91 43.96 30.37
CA LEU A 308 -32.05 43.80 29.19
C LEU A 308 -31.26 42.47 29.22
N ALA A 309 -30.84 42.02 30.41
CA ALA A 309 -30.19 40.73 30.58
C ALA A 309 -31.15 39.57 30.29
N ASP A 310 -32.38 39.63 30.80
CA ASP A 310 -33.42 38.62 30.57
C ASP A 310 -33.81 38.53 29.08
N ALA A 311 -34.02 39.68 28.41
CA ALA A 311 -34.33 39.71 26.99
C ALA A 311 -33.19 39.14 26.11
N SER A 312 -31.93 39.33 26.52
CA SER A 312 -30.77 38.75 25.84
C SER A 312 -30.65 37.22 26.05
N GLY A 313 -31.16 36.71 27.17
CA GLY A 313 -31.25 35.28 27.46
C GLY A 313 -32.29 34.57 26.59
N ASP A 314 -33.47 35.18 26.41
CA ASP A 314 -34.55 34.63 25.57
C ASP A 314 -34.14 34.58 24.08
N LEU A 315 -33.41 35.57 23.58
CA LEU A 315 -32.87 35.55 22.22
C LEU A 315 -31.86 34.41 22.00
N ARG A 316 -31.08 34.05 23.03
CA ARG A 316 -30.14 32.91 22.94
C ARG A 316 -30.88 31.58 22.88
N TYR A 317 -32.01 31.44 23.56
CA TYR A 317 -32.81 30.21 23.51
C TYR A 317 -33.50 30.03 22.14
N CYS A 318 -34.05 31.12 21.58
CA CYS A 318 -34.67 31.10 20.24
C CYS A 318 -33.67 30.80 19.10
N CYS A 319 -32.40 31.25 19.21
CA CYS A 319 -31.38 30.93 18.21
C CYS A 319 -30.92 29.47 18.23
N LEU A 320 -30.91 28.82 19.41
CA LEU A 320 -30.51 27.41 19.53
C LEU A 320 -31.57 26.47 18.94
N GLU A 321 -32.86 26.82 19.01
CA GLU A 321 -33.94 26.00 18.47
C GLU A 321 -34.03 26.03 16.93
N SER A 322 -33.61 27.13 16.28
CA SER A 322 -33.52 27.22 14.81
C SER A 322 -32.32 26.48 14.19
N THR A 323 -31.38 25.98 14.99
CA THR A 323 -30.21 25.23 14.49
C THR A 323 -30.42 23.70 14.54
N MET A 324 -31.55 23.24 15.10
CA MET A 324 -31.86 21.82 15.31
C MET A 324 -33.08 21.31 14.52
N MET A 325 -33.65 22.14 13.63
CA MET A 325 -34.55 21.73 12.52
C MET A 325 -33.83 21.89 11.19
#